data_AF-A0A2E9HGV0-F1
#
_entry.id   AF-A0A2E9HGV0-F1
#
_cell.length_a   1.000
_cell.length_b   1.000
_cell.length_c   1.000
_cell.angle_alpha   90.00
_cell.angle_beta   90.00
_cell.angle_gamma   90.00
#
_symmetry.space_group_name_H-M   'P 1'
#
loop_
_entity.id
_entity.type
_entity.pdbx_description
1 polymer ?
#
loop_
_entity_poly.entity_id
_entity_poly.type
_entity_poly.pdbx_seq_one_letter_code
_entity_poly.pdbx_strand_id
1 'polypeptide(L)' 'MVMEGAAKKGFPVIGFVFLVLGLVKFVQGDDWVVWFILGIVFGGLGIFGRGKQSEGAGE' A
#
# COMPACT_ATOMS: atom_id res chain seq x y z
N MET A 1 -25.70 -19.44 8.56
CA MET A 1 -24.62 -19.60 7.56
C MET A 1 -23.73 -18.39 7.65
N VAL A 2 -22.43 -18.64 7.75
CA VAL A 2 -21.28 -17.71 7.61
C VAL A 2 -21.43 -16.33 8.26
N MET A 3 -20.69 -16.12 9.35
CA MET A 3 -20.24 -14.77 9.72
C MET A 3 -19.50 -14.20 8.50
N GLU A 4 -20.08 -13.19 7.85
CA GLU A 4 -19.34 -12.32 6.91
C GLU A 4 -18.21 -11.68 7.71
N GLY A 5 -17.07 -12.35 7.71
CA GLY A 5 -15.88 -11.92 8.39
C GLY A 5 -15.50 -10.58 7.81
N ALA A 6 -15.71 -9.52 8.59
CA ALA A 6 -15.30 -8.16 8.30
C ALA A 6 -13.93 -8.20 7.62
N ALA A 7 -13.90 -7.89 6.32
CA ALA A 7 -12.68 -7.81 5.55
C ALA A 7 -11.80 -6.76 6.23
N LYS A 8 -10.88 -7.21 7.09
CA LYS A 8 -10.00 -6.32 7.83
C LYS A 8 -9.21 -5.55 6.79
N LYS A 9 -9.53 -4.26 6.68
CA LYS A 9 -8.94 -3.29 5.76
C LYS A 9 -7.43 -3.32 5.94
N GLY A 10 -6.74 -4.14 5.14
CA GLY A 10 -5.31 -4.35 5.25
C GLY A 10 -4.58 -3.05 4.93
N PHE A 11 -3.91 -2.48 5.93
CA PHE A 11 -3.01 -1.35 5.76
C PHE A 11 -1.84 -1.80 4.87
N PRO A 12 -1.43 -1.00 3.86
CA PRO A 12 -0.31 -1.37 2.99
C PRO A 12 1.03 -1.19 3.74
N VAL A 13 1.31 -2.13 4.65
CA VAL A 13 2.48 -2.14 5.54
C VAL A 13 3.77 -2.00 4.74
N ILE A 14 3.89 -2.73 3.64
CA ILE A 14 5.07 -2.70 2.78
C ILE A 14 5.31 -1.28 2.21
N GLY A 15 4.27 -0.60 1.71
CA GLY A 15 4.41 0.75 1.16
C GLY A 15 4.79 1.77 2.24
N PHE A 16 4.23 1.61 3.44
CA PHE A 16 4.57 2.44 4.58
C PHE A 16 6.04 2.29 5.01
N VAL A 17 6.56 1.06 5.05
CA VAL A 17 7.98 0.80 5.37
C VAL A 17 8.91 1.52 4.40
N PHE A 18 8.62 1.46 3.09
CA PHE A 18 9.42 2.15 2.08
C PHE A 18 9.32 3.68 2.18
N LEU A 19 8.15 4.22 2.53
CA LEU A 19 7.99 5.67 2.80
C LEU A 19 8.85 6.13 3.98
N VAL A 20 8.85 5.38 5.08
CA VAL A 20 9.69 5.69 6.25
C VAL A 20 11.18 5.61 5.89
N LEU A 21 11.60 4.58 5.14
CA LEU A 21 12.96 4.47 4.61
C LEU A 21 13.34 5.65 3.72
N GLY A 22 12.42 6.10 2.86
CA GLY A 22 12.62 7.28 2.03
C GLY A 22 12.85 8.55 2.85
N LEU A 23 12.07 8.76 3.92
CA LEU A 23 12.28 9.89 4.83
C LEU A 23 13.63 9.82 5.54
N VAL A 24 14.04 8.64 6.00
CA VAL A 24 15.34 8.44 6.63
C VAL A 24 16.47 8.73 5.65
N LYS A 25 16.38 8.21 4.42
CA LYS A 25 17.37 8.43 3.36
C LYS A 25 17.42 9.88 2.87
N PHE A 26 16.27 10.57 2.90
CA PHE A 26 16.18 11.99 2.59
C PHE A 26 16.98 12.84 3.57
N VAL A 27 16.84 12.55 4.88
CA VAL A 27 17.64 13.21 5.92
C VAL A 27 19.13 12.87 5.80
N GLN A 28 19.45 11.66 5.35
CA GLN A 28 20.84 11.24 5.08
C GLN A 28 21.43 11.86 3.79
N GLY A 29 20.61 12.51 2.95
CA GLY A 29 21.06 13.10 1.68
C GLY A 29 21.45 12.08 0.61
N ASP A 30 21.05 10.82 0.80
CA ASP A 30 21.37 9.67 -0.06
C ASP A 30 20.17 9.34 -0.98
N ASP A 31 20.16 8.20 -1.69
CA ASP A 31 19.18 7.75 -2.72
C ASP A 31 17.68 7.73 -2.33
N TRP A 32 17.14 8.79 -1.73
CA TRP A 32 15.79 8.90 -1.15
C TRP A 32 14.69 8.77 -2.21
N VAL A 33 14.95 9.26 -3.41
CA VAL A 33 13.99 9.25 -4.53
C VAL A 33 13.56 7.82 -4.85
N VAL A 34 14.50 6.87 -4.89
CA VAL A 34 14.23 5.45 -5.17
C VAL A 34 13.29 4.87 -4.12
N TRP A 35 13.57 5.12 -2.84
CA TRP A 35 12.76 4.64 -1.72
C TRP A 35 11.34 5.24 -1.73
N PHE A 36 11.19 6.51 -2.08
CA PHE A 36 9.88 7.14 -2.24
C PHE A 36 9.09 6.55 -3.42
N ILE A 37 9.73 6.31 -4.56
CA ILE A 37 9.09 5.65 -5.71
C ILE A 37 8.61 4.26 -5.31
N LEU A 38 9.44 3.46 -4.63
CA LEU A 38 9.03 2.15 -4.09
C LEU A 38 7.85 2.28 -3.13
N GLY A 39 7.87 3.26 -2.21
CA GLY A 39 6.78 3.51 -1.28
C GLY A 39 5.46 3.84 -1.97
N ILE A 40 5.50 4.64 -3.03
CA ILE A 40 4.31 4.99 -3.83
C ILE A 40 3.84 3.81 -4.69
N VAL A 41 4.76 3.09 -5.32
CA VAL A 41 4.41 1.91 -6.16
C VAL A 41 3.79 0.83 -5.29
N PHE A 42 4.43 0.45 -4.19
CA PHE A 42 3.91 -0.61 -3.34
C PHE A 42 2.76 -0.16 -2.41
N GLY A 43 2.74 1.11 -2.00
CA GLY A 43 1.64 1.68 -1.21
C GLY A 43 0.41 2.01 -2.05
N GLY A 44 0.62 2.49 -3.28
CA GLY A 44 -0.41 2.86 -4.25
C GLY A 44 -1.01 1.64 -4.95
N LEU A 45 -0.21 0.70 -5.45
CA LEU A 45 -0.78 -0.49 -6.12
C LEU A 45 -1.61 -1.37 -5.16
N GLY A 46 -1.27 -1.37 -3.86
CA GLY A 46 -2.04 -2.07 -2.82
C GLY A 46 -3.44 -1.48 -2.56
N ILE A 47 -3.67 -0.19 -2.86
CA ILE A 47 -4.99 0.45 -2.80
C ILE A 47 -5.76 0.33 -4.12
N PHE A 48 -5.07 0.32 -5.27
CA PHE A 48 -5.71 0.17 -6.59
C PHE A 48 -6.24 -1.25 -6.88
N GLY A 49 -5.64 -2.30 -6.30
CA GLY A 49 -6.16 -3.67 -6.44
C GLY A 49 -7.53 -3.91 -5.79
N ARG A 50 -7.98 -3.02 -4.90
CA ARG A 50 -9.25 -3.16 -4.17
C ARG A 50 -10.45 -2.57 -4.90
N GLY A 51 -10.23 -1.64 -5.84
CA GLY A 51 -11.32 -1.02 -6.60
C GLY A 51 -12.00 -1.96 -7.59
N LYS A 52 -11.29 -2.97 -8.09
CA LYS A 52 -11.79 -3.86 -9.16
C LYS A 52 -12.48 -5.15 -8.67
N GLN A 53 -12.41 -5.45 -7.37
CA GLN A 53 -13.08 -6.64 -6.79
C GLN A 53 -14.48 -6.34 -6.24
N SER A 54 -14.89 -5.06 -6.19
CA SER A 54 -16.22 -4.68 -5.72
C SER A 54 -17.26 -4.53 -6.84
N GLU A 55 -16.87 -4.71 -8.10
CA GLU A 55 -17.74 -4.53 -9.28
C GLU A 55 -18.13 -5.85 -9.96
N GLY A 56 -17.85 -7.00 -9.32
CA GLY A 56 -18.13 -8.34 -9.83
C GLY A 56 -18.88 -9.26 -8.85
N ALA A 57 -19.54 -8.70 -7.83
CA ALA A 57 -20.41 -9.44 -6.91
C ALA A 57 -21.77 -8.75 -6.88
N GLY A 58 -22.48 -8.86 -7.99
CA GLY A 58 -23.80 -8.28 -8.24
C GLY A 58 -24.45 -9.01 -9.41
N GLU A 59 -24.54 -10.34 -9.31
CA GLU A 59 -25.52 -11.15 -10.03
C GLU A 59 -26.57 -11.63 -9.03
#